data_AF-A0A3L7BNK8-F1
#
_entry.id   AF-A0A3L7BNK8-F1
#
_cell.length_a   1.000
_cell.length_b   1.000
_cell.length_c   1.000
_cell.angle_alpha   90.00
_cell.angle_beta   90.00
_cell.angle_gamma   90.00
#
_symmetry.space_group_name_H-M   'P 1'
#
loop_
_entity.id
_entity.type
_entity.pdbx_description
1 polymer ?
#
loop_
_entity_poly.entity_id
_entity_poly.type
_entity_poly.pdbx_seq_one_letter_code
_entity_poly.pdbx_strand_id
1 'polypeptide(L)'
;MLSPPEANVWRSGGRAGGPDAGSGVVGPLAARLFRCYPVSLVVLAPYVLFVLPVAVVYENPDLGFLVRLVGMALAGSMLVETAALLLRRSAHGWDRGVRAANDHPRIYAVARGVTTVSIVGDLIGAVVGRGTIFTQVSGNLPNSPLASFSALVSGWSALAVALLIASSLGGRASRRRVGGWLLALALTQVLLVVMTARSAPLLGFISFLAAATAISGVVRARYVAVVAVVLALAWPALFELRNDIRRGGGVSVSEQVTADDRLRLDLQMSAAAHHRVPVDLPLPGPVDYLRYGLVPRMLDADRPTISTGVEINQYLGSTATSAYSFLALGNVYFLGGPSAVFIFYGLWSAIVVVLLRTGGAPGPVRIATLCFTLAGPLLWSSTYPDSMIAFIQHSVSAVPVFMLLRLTGRGGRSGREQHAGRRRQRGTAEAGHALPARVAGTAQV
;
A
#
# COMPACT_ATOMS: atom_id res chain seq x y z
N MET A 1 -3.92 -4.56 -74.86
CA MET A 1 -3.71 -3.44 -73.90
C MET A 1 -5.00 -3.15 -73.18
N LEU A 2 -5.32 -3.90 -72.12
CA LEU A 2 -6.38 -3.58 -71.15
C LEU A 2 -5.98 -4.26 -69.84
N SER A 3 -5.74 -3.44 -68.81
CA SER A 3 -5.26 -3.83 -67.49
C SER A 3 -6.30 -4.63 -66.69
N PRO A 4 -5.91 -5.57 -65.83
CA PRO A 4 -6.83 -6.18 -64.88
C PRO A 4 -7.13 -5.24 -63.70
N PRO A 5 -8.33 -5.32 -63.09
CA PRO A 5 -8.76 -4.43 -62.02
C PRO A 5 -8.09 -4.79 -60.69
N GLU A 6 -7.60 -3.76 -59.99
CA GLU A 6 -6.99 -3.84 -58.68
C GLU A 6 -8.00 -4.27 -57.61
N ALA A 7 -7.60 -5.27 -56.82
CA ALA A 7 -8.32 -5.72 -55.65
C ALA A 7 -8.29 -4.64 -54.55
N ASN A 8 -9.48 -4.14 -54.20
CA ASN A 8 -9.72 -3.26 -53.05
C ASN A 8 -9.41 -4.00 -51.75
N VAL A 9 -8.17 -3.88 -51.28
CA VAL A 9 -7.75 -4.30 -49.94
C VAL A 9 -8.31 -3.28 -48.94
N TRP A 10 -9.40 -3.66 -48.27
CA TRP A 10 -9.88 -3.02 -47.06
C TRP A 10 -8.79 -3.07 -45.98
N ARG A 11 -7.96 -2.02 -45.92
CA ARG A 11 -7.12 -1.72 -44.75
C ARG A 11 -8.05 -1.27 -43.63
N SER A 12 -8.35 -2.19 -42.72
CA SER A 12 -8.81 -1.86 -41.39
C SER A 12 -7.72 -1.05 -40.68
N GLY A 13 -7.84 0.27 -40.77
CA GLY A 13 -7.04 1.23 -40.02
C GLY A 13 -7.30 1.05 -38.53
N GLY A 14 -6.52 0.16 -37.90
CA GLY A 14 -6.35 0.14 -36.46
C GLY A 14 -5.73 1.47 -36.03
N ARG A 15 -6.59 2.43 -35.66
CA ARG A 15 -6.19 3.63 -34.93
C ARG A 15 -5.50 3.17 -33.66
N ALA A 16 -4.17 3.18 -33.68
CA ALA A 16 -3.35 3.22 -32.49
C ALA A 16 -3.84 4.43 -31.68
N GLY A 17 -4.47 4.16 -30.54
CA GLY A 17 -4.79 5.18 -29.56
C GLY A 17 -3.49 5.87 -29.15
N GLY A 18 -3.29 7.07 -29.69
CA GLY A 18 -2.23 7.96 -29.26
C GLY A 18 -2.35 8.21 -27.75
N PRO A 19 -1.23 8.26 -27.01
CA PRO A 19 -1.29 8.60 -25.60
C PRO A 19 -1.73 10.05 -25.47
N ASP A 20 -2.90 10.24 -24.87
CA ASP A 20 -3.50 11.48 -24.38
C ASP A 20 -2.47 12.61 -24.14
N ALA A 21 -2.34 13.48 -25.15
CA ALA A 21 -1.85 14.84 -25.02
C ALA A 21 -2.91 15.65 -24.25
N GLY A 22 -2.85 15.53 -22.92
CA GLY A 22 -3.69 16.27 -21.98
C GLY A 22 -2.84 16.64 -20.77
N SER A 23 -1.76 17.38 -21.02
CA SER A 23 -0.81 17.91 -20.04
C SER A 23 -1.38 19.16 -19.36
N GLY A 24 -2.30 18.94 -18.42
CA GLY A 24 -2.62 19.94 -17.41
C GLY A 24 -1.55 19.94 -16.31
N VAL A 25 -0.51 20.76 -16.50
CA VAL A 25 0.31 21.60 -15.59
C VAL A 25 0.61 21.17 -14.12
N VAL A 26 0.37 19.93 -13.70
CA VAL A 26 1.07 19.33 -12.54
C VAL A 26 1.97 18.22 -13.09
N GLY A 27 3.22 18.62 -13.36
CA GLY A 27 4.09 18.03 -14.38
C GLY A 27 4.85 16.74 -14.03
N PRO A 28 5.71 16.27 -14.97
CA PRO A 28 6.62 15.13 -14.78
C PRO A 28 7.54 15.29 -13.56
N LEU A 29 7.70 16.51 -13.03
CA LEU A 29 8.46 16.83 -11.82
C LEU A 29 7.87 16.22 -10.54
N ALA A 30 6.55 16.29 -10.33
CA ALA A 30 5.94 15.74 -9.11
C ALA A 30 6.11 14.22 -9.05
N ALA A 31 5.81 13.53 -10.16
CA ALA A 31 6.04 12.08 -10.27
C ALA A 31 7.53 11.71 -10.12
N ARG A 32 8.45 12.57 -10.58
CA ARG A 32 9.89 12.38 -10.40
C ARG A 32 10.29 12.54 -8.93
N LEU A 33 9.78 13.55 -8.23
CA LEU A 33 10.00 13.76 -6.79
C LEU A 33 9.49 12.56 -5.97
N PHE A 34 8.28 12.06 -6.24
CA PHE A 34 7.74 10.85 -5.58
C PHE A 34 8.58 9.59 -5.81
N ARG A 35 9.34 9.51 -6.91
CA ARG A 35 10.27 8.39 -7.17
C ARG A 35 11.64 8.61 -6.52
N CYS A 36 12.06 9.86 -6.37
CA CYS A 36 13.32 10.24 -5.72
C CYS A 36 13.23 10.16 -4.20
N TYR A 37 12.11 10.62 -3.62
CA TYR A 37 11.88 10.76 -2.19
C TYR A 37 10.52 10.17 -1.75
N PRO A 38 10.22 8.89 -2.06
CA PRO A 38 8.92 8.28 -1.78
C PRO A 38 8.51 8.34 -0.30
N VAL A 39 9.40 7.96 0.62
CA VAL A 39 9.10 7.91 2.05
C VAL A 39 9.01 9.31 2.63
N SER A 40 9.95 10.20 2.29
CA SER A 40 9.89 11.58 2.78
C SER A 40 8.58 12.27 2.39
N LEU A 41 8.08 12.03 1.16
CA LEU A 41 6.81 12.60 0.72
C LEU A 41 5.59 11.93 1.36
N VAL A 42 5.61 10.61 1.57
CA VAL A 42 4.54 9.89 2.28
C VAL A 42 4.44 10.35 3.73
N VAL A 43 5.59 10.57 4.39
CA VAL A 43 5.65 11.11 5.74
C VAL A 43 5.19 12.55 5.74
N LEU A 44 5.70 13.40 4.85
CA LEU A 44 5.41 14.84 4.83
C LEU A 44 3.93 15.17 4.54
N ALA A 45 3.34 14.48 3.57
CA ALA A 45 2.03 14.82 3.02
C ALA A 45 0.92 14.99 4.07
N PRO A 46 0.66 14.04 4.99
CA PRO A 46 -0.39 14.20 5.99
C PRO A 46 -0.14 15.39 6.92
N TYR A 47 1.12 15.69 7.28
CA TYR A 47 1.41 16.81 8.17
C TYR A 47 1.26 18.16 7.47
N VAL A 48 1.68 18.28 6.22
CA VAL A 48 1.51 19.53 5.43
C VAL A 48 0.06 19.75 5.03
N LEU A 49 -0.71 18.69 4.78
CA LEU A 49 -2.10 18.82 4.34
C LEU A 49 -3.08 19.01 5.49
N PHE A 50 -2.85 18.36 6.64
CA PHE A 50 -3.86 18.30 7.70
C PHE A 50 -3.39 18.83 9.06
N VAL A 51 -2.10 18.73 9.40
CA VAL A 51 -1.63 19.08 10.76
C VAL A 51 -1.15 20.52 10.84
N LEU A 52 -0.15 20.88 10.02
CA LEU A 52 0.48 22.20 10.06
C LEU A 52 -0.48 23.34 9.70
N PRO A 53 -1.35 23.24 8.67
CA PRO A 53 -2.30 24.31 8.37
C PRO A 53 -3.25 24.58 9.53
N VAL A 54 -3.77 23.51 10.16
CA VAL A 54 -4.66 23.62 11.32
C VAL A 54 -3.91 24.20 12.52
N ALA A 55 -2.68 23.75 12.78
CA ALA A 55 -1.87 24.30 13.86
C ALA A 55 -1.59 25.80 13.70
N VAL A 56 -1.39 26.28 12.46
CA VAL A 56 -1.18 27.71 12.18
C VAL A 56 -2.48 28.50 12.32
N VAL A 57 -3.59 28.02 11.76
CA VAL A 57 -4.90 28.68 11.82
C VAL A 57 -5.40 28.83 13.25
N TYR A 58 -5.14 27.83 14.11
CA TYR A 58 -5.56 27.83 15.50
C TYR A 58 -4.44 28.23 16.48
N GLU A 59 -3.37 28.88 16.00
CA GLU A 59 -2.28 29.44 16.82
C GLU A 59 -1.76 28.47 17.89
N ASN A 60 -1.50 27.21 17.49
CA ASN A 60 -1.06 26.18 18.43
C ASN A 60 0.30 26.57 19.06
N PRO A 61 0.41 26.66 20.40
CA PRO A 61 1.62 27.10 21.09
C PRO A 61 2.82 26.17 20.85
N ASP A 62 2.56 24.91 20.51
CA ASP A 62 3.57 23.88 20.28
C ASP A 62 3.94 23.72 18.79
N LEU A 63 3.61 24.70 17.94
CA LEU A 63 3.94 24.65 16.51
C LEU A 63 5.43 24.37 16.25
N GLY A 64 6.32 24.96 17.06
CA GLY A 64 7.77 24.70 16.96
C GLY A 64 8.13 23.25 17.25
N PHE A 65 7.45 22.60 18.20
CA PHE A 65 7.62 21.18 18.48
C PHE A 65 7.12 20.32 17.30
N LEU A 66 5.95 20.62 16.74
CA LEU A 66 5.40 19.91 15.59
C LEU A 66 6.34 19.97 14.37
N VAL A 67 6.84 21.17 14.05
CA VAL A 67 7.79 21.38 12.94
C VAL A 67 9.09 20.62 13.18
N ARG A 68 9.64 20.67 14.41
CA ARG A 68 10.84 19.91 14.77
C ARG A 68 10.62 18.40 14.61
N LEU A 69 9.47 17.89 15.04
CA LEU A 69 9.15 16.46 14.97
C LEU A 69 9.07 15.97 13.51
N VAL A 70 8.38 16.72 12.65
CA VAL A 70 8.35 16.46 11.20
C VAL A 70 9.76 16.58 10.61
N GLY A 71 10.51 17.61 10.98
CA GLY A 71 11.90 17.82 10.54
C GLY A 71 12.83 16.65 10.86
N MET A 72 12.74 16.06 12.06
CA MET A 72 13.53 14.89 12.44
C MET A 72 13.19 13.66 11.59
N ALA A 73 11.91 13.44 11.31
CA ALA A 73 11.46 12.34 10.47
C ALA A 73 11.96 12.48 9.02
N LEU A 74 11.85 13.69 8.46
CA LEU A 74 12.37 14.02 7.15
C LEU A 74 13.88 13.90 7.08
N ALA A 75 14.61 14.35 8.11
CA ALA A 75 16.06 14.22 8.15
C ALA A 75 16.48 12.75 8.04
N GLY A 76 15.82 11.85 8.79
CA GLY A 76 16.07 10.40 8.71
C GLY A 76 15.74 9.83 7.33
N SER A 77 14.56 10.10 6.78
CA SER A 77 14.13 9.53 5.51
C SER A 77 14.89 10.10 4.30
N MET A 78 15.10 11.42 4.26
CA MET A 78 15.78 12.12 3.16
C MET A 78 17.26 11.80 3.12
N LEU A 79 17.93 11.62 4.26
CA LEU A 79 19.34 11.23 4.29
C LEU A 79 19.54 9.90 3.56
N VAL A 80 18.70 8.91 3.86
CA VAL A 80 18.77 7.58 3.23
C VAL A 80 18.40 7.63 1.75
N GLU A 81 17.33 8.36 1.40
CA GLU A 81 16.90 8.49 0.00
C GLU A 81 17.94 9.21 -0.86
N THR A 82 18.55 10.27 -0.32
CA THR A 82 19.61 11.05 -0.97
C THR A 82 20.88 10.21 -1.14
N ALA A 83 21.34 9.53 -0.10
CA ALA A 83 22.48 8.61 -0.19
C ALA A 83 22.25 7.54 -1.26
N ALA A 84 21.04 6.98 -1.33
CA ALA A 84 20.70 5.99 -2.34
C ALA A 84 20.60 6.55 -3.77
N LEU A 85 20.24 7.83 -3.94
CA LEU A 85 20.28 8.50 -5.25
C LEU A 85 21.72 8.73 -5.72
N LEU A 86 22.62 9.10 -4.80
CA LEU A 86 24.04 9.29 -5.10
C LEU A 86 24.73 7.98 -5.52
N LEU A 87 24.37 6.88 -4.86
CA LEU A 87 24.97 5.55 -5.11
C LEU A 87 24.47 4.87 -6.39
N ARG A 88 23.33 5.27 -6.98
CA ARG A 88 22.73 4.57 -8.14
C ARG A 88 22.30 5.55 -9.24
N ARG A 89 23.14 5.64 -10.28
CA ARG A 89 23.02 6.62 -11.39
C ARG A 89 21.99 6.32 -12.49
N SER A 90 21.17 5.27 -12.43
CA SER A 90 20.24 5.00 -13.55
C SER A 90 18.87 4.46 -13.13
N ALA A 91 17.87 5.35 -13.18
CA ALA A 91 16.44 5.02 -13.24
C ALA A 91 15.94 4.83 -14.69
N HIS A 92 16.85 4.85 -15.68
CA HIS A 92 16.51 4.70 -17.09
C HIS A 92 16.14 3.24 -17.38
N GLY A 93 14.85 2.93 -17.35
CA GLY A 93 14.35 1.59 -17.65
C GLY A 93 13.25 1.09 -16.71
N TRP A 94 12.81 1.88 -15.74
CA TRP A 94 11.74 1.49 -14.80
C TRP A 94 10.54 0.86 -15.50
N ASP A 95 9.95 1.53 -16.49
CA ASP A 95 8.72 1.06 -17.12
C ASP A 95 8.92 -0.25 -17.92
N ARG A 96 10.07 -0.42 -18.58
CA ARG A 96 10.41 -1.65 -19.31
C ARG A 96 10.71 -2.79 -18.34
N GLY A 97 11.50 -2.54 -17.30
CA GLY A 97 11.81 -3.52 -16.27
C GLY A 97 10.58 -3.95 -15.49
N VAL A 98 9.69 -3.01 -15.15
CA VAL A 98 8.47 -3.27 -14.37
C VAL A 98 7.52 -4.16 -15.14
N ARG A 99 7.33 -3.92 -16.45
CA ARG A 99 6.52 -4.82 -17.27
C ARG A 99 7.06 -6.25 -17.28
N ALA A 100 8.38 -6.41 -17.47
CA ALA A 100 9.02 -7.71 -17.48
C ALA A 100 8.97 -8.42 -16.11
N ALA A 101 9.21 -7.69 -15.02
CA ALA A 101 9.18 -8.22 -13.66
C ALA A 101 7.77 -8.64 -13.20
N ASN A 102 6.73 -8.12 -13.84
CA ASN A 102 5.32 -8.42 -13.54
C ASN A 102 4.65 -9.26 -14.64
N ASP A 103 5.43 -9.97 -15.46
CA ASP A 103 4.93 -10.82 -16.55
C ASP A 103 4.37 -12.17 -16.07
N HIS A 104 3.37 -12.12 -15.19
CA HIS A 104 2.69 -13.29 -14.65
C HIS A 104 1.31 -13.46 -15.32
N PRO A 105 1.04 -14.58 -16.02
CA PRO A 105 -0.17 -14.70 -16.83
C PRO A 105 -1.47 -14.65 -16.04
N ARG A 106 -1.45 -15.13 -14.80
CA ARG A 106 -2.63 -15.23 -13.94
C ARG A 106 -2.65 -14.17 -12.82
N ILE A 107 -1.75 -13.18 -12.82
CA ILE A 107 -1.65 -12.20 -11.74
C ILE A 107 -2.96 -11.45 -11.50
N TYR A 108 -3.67 -11.09 -12.57
CA TYR A 108 -4.96 -10.40 -12.44
C TYR A 108 -6.05 -11.30 -11.84
N ALA A 109 -6.08 -12.59 -12.21
CA ALA A 109 -7.03 -13.54 -11.64
C ALA A 109 -6.75 -13.76 -10.15
N VAL A 110 -5.48 -13.91 -9.77
CA VAL A 110 -5.07 -14.02 -8.36
C VAL A 110 -5.41 -12.72 -7.60
N ALA A 111 -5.12 -11.55 -8.17
CA ALA A 111 -5.45 -10.26 -7.58
C ALA A 111 -6.95 -10.14 -7.28
N ARG A 112 -7.82 -10.56 -8.21
CA ARG A 112 -9.27 -10.60 -8.00
C ARG A 112 -9.65 -11.54 -6.86
N GLY A 113 -9.11 -12.75 -6.84
CA GLY A 113 -9.37 -13.72 -5.76
C GLY A 113 -8.99 -13.16 -4.39
N VAL A 114 -7.79 -12.59 -4.25
CA VAL A 114 -7.33 -11.95 -3.02
C VAL A 114 -8.21 -10.76 -2.64
N THR A 115 -8.64 -9.95 -3.63
CA THR A 115 -9.54 -8.81 -3.38
C THR A 115 -10.88 -9.28 -2.83
N THR A 116 -11.50 -10.30 -3.45
CA THR A 116 -12.76 -10.87 -2.98
C THR A 116 -12.61 -11.44 -1.57
N VAL A 117 -11.55 -12.22 -1.31
CA VAL A 117 -11.30 -12.80 0.01
C VAL A 117 -11.06 -11.72 1.07
N SER A 118 -10.35 -10.64 0.74
CA SER A 118 -10.17 -9.50 1.63
C SER A 118 -11.51 -8.85 1.98
N ILE A 119 -12.34 -8.55 0.97
CA ILE A 119 -13.65 -7.92 1.19
C ILE A 119 -14.53 -8.80 2.08
N VAL A 120 -14.64 -10.09 1.74
CA VAL A 120 -15.44 -11.05 2.51
C VAL A 120 -14.89 -11.19 3.93
N GLY A 121 -13.57 -11.30 4.09
CA GLY A 121 -12.91 -11.41 5.39
C GLY A 121 -13.14 -10.19 6.29
N ASP A 122 -13.02 -8.99 5.73
CA ASP A 122 -13.27 -7.73 6.44
C ASP A 122 -14.74 -7.62 6.89
N LEU A 123 -15.69 -7.96 6.01
CA LEU A 123 -17.11 -7.93 6.32
C LEU A 123 -17.49 -8.98 7.37
N ILE A 124 -17.00 -10.22 7.24
CA ILE A 124 -17.20 -11.26 8.27
C ILE A 124 -16.62 -10.80 9.61
N GLY A 125 -15.41 -10.21 9.59
CA GLY A 125 -14.79 -9.66 10.79
C GLY A 125 -15.69 -8.63 11.47
N ALA A 126 -16.23 -7.68 10.70
CA ALA A 126 -17.13 -6.66 11.22
C ALA A 126 -18.45 -7.24 11.77
N VAL A 127 -19.09 -8.18 11.06
CA VAL A 127 -20.32 -8.86 11.51
C VAL A 127 -20.11 -9.58 12.84
N VAL A 128 -18.97 -10.26 12.98
CA VAL A 128 -18.63 -11.01 14.19
C VAL A 128 -18.18 -10.08 15.32
N GLY A 129 -18.08 -8.77 15.08
CA GLY A 129 -17.71 -7.77 16.08
C GLY A 129 -16.22 -7.48 16.16
N ARG A 130 -15.38 -8.17 15.38
CA ARG A 130 -13.92 -7.97 15.39
C ARG A 130 -13.58 -6.53 15.01
N GLY A 131 -12.93 -5.81 15.93
CA GLY A 131 -12.47 -4.44 15.71
C GLY A 131 -13.56 -3.38 15.81
N THR A 132 -14.78 -3.75 16.22
CA THR A 132 -15.88 -2.81 16.49
C THR A 132 -15.68 -2.07 17.81
N ILE A 133 -16.20 -0.84 17.92
CA ILE A 133 -16.22 -0.10 19.18
C ILE A 133 -17.00 -0.85 20.27
N PHE A 134 -18.04 -1.60 19.90
CA PHE A 134 -18.90 -2.31 20.83
C PHE A 134 -18.19 -3.46 21.55
N THR A 135 -17.36 -4.24 20.85
CA THR A 135 -16.52 -5.27 21.49
C THR A 135 -15.44 -4.70 22.41
N GLN A 136 -14.99 -3.46 22.16
CA GLN A 136 -14.07 -2.78 23.08
C GLN A 136 -14.76 -2.32 24.36
N VAL A 137 -16.02 -1.91 24.27
CA VAL A 137 -16.83 -1.47 25.42
C VAL A 137 -17.29 -2.68 26.24
N SER A 138 -17.73 -3.76 25.58
CA SER A 138 -18.26 -4.95 26.27
C SER A 138 -17.18 -5.87 26.82
N GLY A 139 -15.91 -5.69 26.42
CA GLY A 139 -14.79 -6.55 26.85
C GLY A 139 -14.82 -7.97 26.26
N ASN A 140 -15.86 -8.33 25.52
CA ASN A 140 -16.04 -9.66 24.94
C ASN A 140 -15.39 -9.73 23.56
N LEU A 141 -14.24 -10.41 23.48
CA LEU A 141 -13.64 -10.80 22.21
C LEU A 141 -14.44 -11.97 21.62
N PRO A 142 -14.85 -11.90 20.35
CA PRO A 142 -15.58 -13.00 19.71
C PRO A 142 -14.67 -14.22 19.56
N ASN A 143 -14.87 -15.24 20.39
CA ASN A 143 -14.21 -16.55 20.26
C ASN A 143 -14.95 -17.42 19.23
N SER A 144 -14.88 -17.04 17.95
CA SER A 144 -15.50 -17.81 16.86
C SER A 144 -14.49 -18.20 15.77
N PRO A 145 -14.70 -19.34 15.08
CA PRO A 145 -13.88 -19.71 13.92
C PRO A 145 -13.85 -18.63 12.82
N LEU A 146 -14.93 -17.87 12.69
CA LEU A 146 -15.03 -16.74 11.76
C LEU A 146 -14.12 -15.57 12.16
N ALA A 147 -13.96 -15.32 13.46
CA ALA A 147 -13.00 -14.33 13.97
C ALA A 147 -11.55 -14.77 13.68
N SER A 148 -11.26 -16.07 13.75
CA SER A 148 -9.95 -16.62 13.37
C SER A 148 -9.67 -16.51 11.87
N PHE A 149 -10.66 -16.82 11.02
CA PHE A 149 -10.53 -16.65 9.57
C PHE A 149 -10.25 -15.19 9.18
N SER A 150 -11.07 -14.25 9.68
CA SER A 150 -10.85 -12.81 9.43
C SER A 150 -9.49 -12.32 9.95
N ALA A 151 -8.94 -12.94 11.01
CA ALA A 151 -7.58 -12.67 11.48
C ALA A 151 -6.52 -13.01 10.44
N LEU A 152 -6.65 -14.17 9.79
CA LEU A 152 -5.66 -14.71 8.87
C LEU A 152 -5.55 -13.89 7.59
N VAL A 153 -6.67 -13.29 7.17
CA VAL A 153 -6.74 -12.43 5.98
C VAL A 153 -6.58 -10.95 6.33
N SER A 154 -6.28 -10.63 7.58
CA SER A 154 -5.96 -9.26 8.01
C SER A 154 -4.77 -8.71 7.21
N GLY A 155 -4.97 -7.59 6.53
CA GLY A 155 -3.98 -6.96 5.64
C GLY A 155 -3.99 -7.44 4.19
N TRP A 156 -4.90 -8.35 3.83
CA TRP A 156 -5.06 -8.76 2.42
C TRP A 156 -5.58 -7.62 1.53
N SER A 157 -6.15 -6.57 2.10
CA SER A 157 -6.52 -5.36 1.36
C SER A 157 -5.28 -4.67 0.76
N ALA A 158 -4.19 -4.57 1.53
CA ALA A 158 -2.91 -4.06 1.05
C ALA A 158 -2.27 -4.99 0.00
N LEU A 159 -2.38 -6.32 0.19
CA LEU A 159 -1.93 -7.31 -0.79
C LEU A 159 -2.73 -7.23 -2.10
N ALA A 160 -4.06 -7.10 -2.00
CA ALA A 160 -4.96 -6.94 -3.13
C ALA A 160 -4.59 -5.70 -3.95
N VAL A 161 -4.42 -4.54 -3.29
CA VAL A 161 -3.95 -3.30 -3.93
C VAL A 161 -2.62 -3.52 -4.62
N ALA A 162 -1.65 -4.16 -3.97
CA ALA A 162 -0.35 -4.45 -4.55
C ALA A 162 -0.43 -5.30 -5.82
N LEU A 163 -1.21 -6.39 -5.80
CA LEU A 163 -1.37 -7.28 -6.94
C LEU A 163 -2.18 -6.64 -8.07
N LEU A 164 -3.16 -5.82 -7.76
CA LEU A 164 -3.90 -5.02 -8.74
C LEU A 164 -2.97 -4.02 -9.44
N ILE A 165 -2.14 -3.29 -8.67
CA ILE A 165 -1.09 -2.41 -9.20
C ILE A 165 -0.13 -3.20 -10.09
N ALA A 166 0.43 -4.30 -9.59
CA ALA A 166 1.34 -5.17 -10.34
C ALA A 166 0.71 -5.69 -11.64
N SER A 167 -0.57 -6.06 -11.61
CA SER A 167 -1.32 -6.51 -12.80
C SER A 167 -1.51 -5.42 -13.84
N SER A 168 -1.75 -4.17 -13.41
CA SER A 168 -1.83 -3.01 -14.32
C SER A 168 -0.46 -2.71 -14.92
N LEU A 169 0.59 -2.75 -14.09
CA LEU A 169 1.96 -2.46 -14.49
C LEU A 169 2.53 -3.51 -15.46
N GLY A 170 2.16 -4.78 -15.27
CA GLY A 170 2.47 -5.87 -16.20
C GLY A 170 1.59 -5.92 -17.46
N GLY A 171 0.65 -4.99 -17.62
CA GLY A 171 -0.24 -4.94 -18.79
C GLY A 171 -1.29 -6.07 -18.84
N ARG A 172 -1.53 -6.76 -17.72
CA ARG A 172 -2.48 -7.89 -17.62
C ARG A 172 -3.92 -7.44 -17.36
N ALA A 173 -4.10 -6.21 -16.89
CA ALA A 173 -5.41 -5.62 -16.67
C ALA A 173 -5.44 -4.17 -17.15
N SER A 174 -6.60 -3.72 -17.66
CA SER A 174 -6.81 -2.32 -17.98
C SER A 174 -6.94 -1.49 -16.70
N ARG A 175 -6.50 -0.23 -16.76
CA ARG A 175 -6.61 0.70 -15.62
C ARG A 175 -8.04 0.86 -15.11
N ARG A 176 -9.04 0.80 -16.01
CA ARG A 176 -10.47 0.87 -15.64
C ARG A 176 -10.87 -0.32 -14.77
N ARG A 177 -10.50 -1.54 -15.16
CA ARG A 177 -10.81 -2.75 -14.37
C ARG A 177 -10.13 -2.73 -13.02
N VAL A 178 -8.86 -2.31 -12.97
CA VAL A 178 -8.14 -2.14 -11.71
C VAL A 178 -8.79 -1.07 -10.85
N GLY A 179 -9.15 0.09 -11.43
CA GLY A 179 -9.89 1.15 -10.75
C GLY A 179 -11.21 0.67 -10.15
N GLY A 180 -11.97 -0.18 -10.85
CA GLY A 180 -13.21 -0.76 -10.31
C GLY A 180 -12.98 -1.62 -9.06
N TRP A 181 -11.92 -2.43 -9.02
CA TRP A 181 -11.59 -3.22 -7.82
C TRP A 181 -11.02 -2.37 -6.67
N LEU A 182 -10.23 -1.34 -6.98
CA LEU A 182 -9.77 -0.38 -5.97
C LEU A 182 -10.95 0.41 -5.39
N LEU A 183 -11.91 0.79 -6.22
CA LEU A 183 -13.16 1.41 -5.77
C LEU A 183 -13.98 0.46 -4.90
N ALA A 184 -14.11 -0.81 -5.29
CA ALA A 184 -14.80 -1.81 -4.47
C ALA A 184 -14.15 -1.95 -3.09
N LEU A 185 -12.81 -2.02 -3.00
CA LEU A 185 -12.09 -2.03 -1.73
C LEU A 185 -12.34 -0.75 -0.90
N ALA A 186 -12.32 0.42 -1.53
CA ALA A 186 -12.61 1.69 -0.86
C ALA A 186 -14.06 1.75 -0.33
N LEU A 187 -15.04 1.30 -1.12
CA LEU A 187 -16.45 1.20 -0.71
C LEU A 187 -16.63 0.21 0.44
N THR A 188 -15.91 -0.91 0.45
CA THR A 188 -15.89 -1.82 1.60
C THR A 188 -15.41 -1.10 2.86
N GLN A 189 -14.36 -0.28 2.78
CA GLN A 189 -13.91 0.50 3.94
C GLN A 189 -14.97 1.51 4.42
N VAL A 190 -15.71 2.15 3.52
CA VAL A 190 -16.84 3.02 3.88
C VAL A 190 -17.92 2.23 4.63
N LEU A 191 -18.28 1.05 4.11
CA LEU A 191 -19.24 0.16 4.76
C LEU A 191 -18.74 -0.30 6.14
N LEU A 192 -17.44 -0.59 6.29
CA LEU A 192 -16.85 -0.92 7.59
C LEU A 192 -16.93 0.25 8.58
N VAL A 193 -16.85 1.51 8.13
CA VAL A 193 -17.09 2.66 9.03
C VAL A 193 -18.49 2.57 9.64
N VAL A 194 -19.49 2.26 8.83
CA VAL A 194 -20.89 2.11 9.28
C VAL A 194 -21.01 0.92 10.23
N MET A 195 -20.44 -0.23 9.89
CA MET A 195 -20.55 -1.45 10.70
C MET A 195 -19.76 -1.40 12.01
N THR A 196 -18.65 -0.67 12.05
CA THR A 196 -17.72 -0.67 13.20
C THR A 196 -17.73 0.63 14.01
N ALA A 197 -18.40 1.67 13.50
CA ALA A 197 -18.41 3.04 14.00
C ALA A 197 -16.99 3.63 14.21
N ARG A 198 -16.08 3.32 13.28
CA ARG A 198 -14.67 3.74 13.28
C ARG A 198 -14.27 4.29 11.91
N SER A 199 -13.91 5.57 11.86
CA SER A 199 -13.50 6.26 10.63
C SER A 199 -11.99 6.20 10.35
N ALA A 200 -11.16 5.97 11.38
CA ALA A 200 -9.70 5.93 11.23
C ALA A 200 -9.20 4.89 10.20
N PRO A 201 -9.74 3.64 10.14
CA PRO A 201 -9.33 2.67 9.12
C PRO A 201 -9.56 3.15 7.68
N LEU A 202 -10.67 3.86 7.43
CA LEU A 202 -10.97 4.43 6.11
C LEU A 202 -9.94 5.49 5.71
N LEU A 203 -9.67 6.47 6.60
CA LEU A 203 -8.67 7.51 6.34
C LEU A 203 -7.28 6.90 6.10
N GLY A 204 -6.91 5.90 6.92
CA GLY A 204 -5.67 5.16 6.76
C GLY A 204 -5.59 4.45 5.42
N PHE A 205 -6.64 3.71 5.03
CA PHE A 205 -6.69 2.99 3.77
C PHE A 205 -6.58 3.92 2.54
N ILE A 206 -7.30 5.05 2.55
CA ILE A 206 -7.24 6.00 1.44
C ILE A 206 -5.86 6.64 1.35
N SER A 207 -5.26 7.03 2.48
CA SER A 207 -3.90 7.58 2.53
C SER A 207 -2.88 6.58 1.98
N PHE A 208 -2.99 5.32 2.38
CA PHE A 208 -2.19 4.22 1.85
C PHE A 208 -2.39 4.06 0.33
N LEU A 209 -3.63 4.00 -0.13
CA LEU A 209 -3.96 3.80 -1.54
C LEU A 209 -3.40 4.94 -2.41
N ALA A 210 -3.54 6.17 -1.93
CA ALA A 210 -2.97 7.37 -2.53
C ALA A 210 -1.44 7.26 -2.66
N ALA A 211 -0.74 6.92 -1.57
CA ALA A 211 0.71 6.74 -1.56
C ALA A 211 1.17 5.63 -2.52
N ALA A 212 0.55 4.44 -2.43
CA ALA A 212 0.90 3.28 -3.24
C ALA A 212 0.71 3.55 -4.74
N THR A 213 -0.40 4.18 -5.11
CA THR A 213 -0.71 4.50 -6.51
C THR A 213 0.14 5.64 -7.06
N ALA A 214 0.50 6.63 -6.24
CA ALA A 214 1.41 7.72 -6.61
C ALA A 214 2.84 7.23 -6.83
N ILE A 215 3.40 6.45 -5.89
CA ILE A 215 4.73 5.85 -6.00
C ILE A 215 4.81 4.92 -7.22
N SER A 216 3.77 4.12 -7.43
CA SER A 216 3.69 3.18 -8.56
C SER A 216 3.37 3.85 -9.90
N GLY A 217 2.96 5.13 -9.90
CA GLY A 217 2.58 5.89 -11.10
C GLY A 217 1.31 5.37 -11.80
N VAL A 218 0.44 4.65 -11.10
CA VAL A 218 -0.81 4.10 -11.66
C VAL A 218 -1.90 5.17 -11.74
N VAL A 219 -1.95 6.06 -10.75
CA VAL A 219 -2.92 7.16 -10.65
C VAL A 219 -2.18 8.49 -10.72
N ARG A 220 -2.75 9.48 -11.43
CA ARG A 220 -2.18 10.84 -11.48
C ARG A 220 -2.40 11.52 -10.13
N ALA A 221 -1.38 12.24 -9.63
CA ALA A 221 -1.45 12.95 -8.35
C ALA A 221 -2.67 13.89 -8.23
N ARG A 222 -3.10 14.51 -9.33
CA ARG A 222 -4.32 15.35 -9.35
C ARG A 222 -5.58 14.61 -8.88
N TYR A 223 -5.73 13.32 -9.19
CA TYR A 223 -6.90 12.55 -8.76
C TYR A 223 -6.83 12.22 -7.27
N VAL A 224 -5.63 11.99 -6.74
CA VAL A 224 -5.40 11.84 -5.30
C VAL A 224 -5.80 13.13 -4.57
N ALA A 225 -5.40 14.30 -5.09
CA ALA A 225 -5.79 15.59 -4.52
C ALA A 225 -7.31 15.79 -4.54
N VAL A 226 -7.98 15.46 -5.65
CA VAL A 226 -9.45 15.53 -5.74
C VAL A 226 -10.11 14.64 -4.68
N VAL A 227 -9.64 13.40 -4.51
CA VAL A 227 -10.18 12.49 -3.48
C VAL A 227 -9.97 13.05 -2.07
N ALA A 228 -8.81 13.63 -1.78
CA ALA A 228 -8.54 14.26 -0.48
C ALA A 228 -9.51 15.43 -0.20
N VAL A 229 -9.77 16.28 -1.19
CA VAL A 229 -10.74 17.38 -1.08
C VAL A 229 -12.15 16.83 -0.84
N VAL A 230 -12.58 15.83 -1.60
CA VAL A 230 -13.92 15.22 -1.43
C VAL A 230 -14.09 14.62 -0.03
N LEU A 231 -13.05 13.99 0.50
CA LEU A 231 -13.10 13.43 1.86
C LEU A 231 -13.13 14.50 2.94
N ALA A 232 -12.38 15.59 2.78
CA ALA A 232 -12.43 16.72 3.69
C ALA A 232 -13.84 17.32 3.74
N LEU A 233 -14.49 17.46 2.57
CA LEU A 233 -15.87 17.94 2.48
C LEU A 233 -16.89 16.94 3.04
N ALA A 234 -16.65 15.64 2.90
CA ALA A 234 -17.54 14.59 3.41
C ALA A 234 -17.33 14.29 4.91
N TRP A 235 -16.24 14.78 5.52
CA TRP A 235 -15.86 14.44 6.89
C TRP A 235 -16.92 14.79 7.95
N PRO A 236 -17.55 15.99 7.93
CA PRO A 236 -18.59 16.32 8.92
C PRO A 236 -19.75 15.33 8.91
N ALA A 237 -20.27 15.01 7.72
CA ALA A 237 -21.36 14.05 7.55
C ALA A 237 -20.97 12.63 8.00
N LEU A 238 -19.75 12.19 7.69
CA LEU A 238 -19.23 10.90 8.16
C LEU A 238 -19.07 10.86 9.69
N PHE A 239 -18.71 11.99 10.29
CA PHE A 239 -18.56 12.11 11.73
C PHE A 239 -19.91 12.07 12.47
N GLU A 240 -20.91 12.78 11.96
CA GLU A 240 -22.28 12.73 12.46
C GLU A 240 -22.85 11.32 12.36
N LEU A 241 -22.76 10.69 11.19
CA LEU A 241 -23.21 9.31 10.98
C LEU A 241 -22.55 8.34 11.97
N ARG A 242 -21.23 8.46 12.18
CA ARG A 242 -20.50 7.66 13.18
C ARG A 242 -21.06 7.87 14.59
N ASN A 243 -21.35 9.11 14.96
CA ASN A 243 -21.83 9.44 16.30
C ASN A 243 -23.26 8.93 16.50
N ASP A 244 -24.12 9.02 15.48
CA ASP A 244 -25.48 8.48 15.51
C ASP A 244 -25.47 6.96 15.72
N ILE A 245 -24.59 6.24 15.02
CA ILE A 245 -24.42 4.78 15.20
C ILE A 245 -23.93 4.45 16.60
N ARG A 246 -23.00 5.23 17.16
CA ARG A 246 -22.50 5.03 18.53
C ARG A 246 -23.59 5.27 19.57
N ARG A 247 -24.34 6.36 19.44
CA ARG A 247 -25.49 6.66 20.32
C ARG A 247 -26.54 5.56 20.24
N GLY A 248 -26.90 5.13 19.02
CA GLY A 248 -27.86 4.04 18.79
C GLY A 248 -27.42 2.69 19.36
N GLY A 249 -26.11 2.44 19.47
CA GLY A 249 -25.55 1.24 20.09
C GLY A 249 -25.10 1.40 21.55
N GLY A 250 -25.54 2.44 22.26
CA GLY A 250 -25.30 2.62 23.69
C GLY A 250 -23.88 3.06 24.08
N VAL A 251 -23.09 3.56 23.13
CA VAL A 251 -21.76 4.11 23.40
C VAL A 251 -21.89 5.60 23.67
N SER A 252 -21.38 6.08 24.81
CA SER A 252 -21.40 7.51 25.14
C SER A 252 -20.60 8.31 24.10
N VAL A 253 -21.24 9.34 23.57
CA VAL A 253 -20.64 10.31 22.65
C VAL A 253 -20.76 11.67 23.32
N SER A 254 -19.64 12.38 23.43
CA SER A 254 -19.69 13.76 23.92
C SER A 254 -20.32 14.66 22.85
N GLU A 255 -21.37 15.39 23.23
CA GLU A 255 -22.01 16.40 22.37
C GLU A 255 -21.14 17.65 22.19
N GLN A 256 -20.13 17.81 23.04
CA GLN A 256 -19.22 18.96 23.02
C GLN A 256 -18.07 18.78 22.00
N VAL A 257 -17.92 17.60 21.39
CA VAL A 257 -16.84 17.31 20.45
C VAL A 257 -17.37 17.35 19.02
N THR A 258 -17.00 18.39 18.29
CA THR A 258 -17.40 18.59 16.89
C THR A 258 -16.54 17.79 15.91
N ALA A 259 -16.96 17.75 14.64
CA ALA A 259 -16.15 17.15 13.57
C ALA A 259 -14.81 17.86 13.39
N ASP A 260 -14.80 19.18 13.61
CA ASP A 260 -13.62 20.03 13.49
C ASP A 260 -12.64 19.80 14.65
N ASP A 261 -13.15 19.62 15.88
CA ASP A 261 -12.34 19.24 17.04
C ASP A 261 -11.60 17.91 16.81
N ARG A 262 -12.18 17.02 16.02
CA ARG A 262 -11.55 15.74 15.65
C ARG A 262 -10.54 15.87 14.52
N LEU A 263 -10.57 16.95 13.76
CA LEU A 263 -9.54 17.34 12.80
C LEU A 263 -8.40 18.15 13.45
N ARG A 264 -8.50 18.48 14.75
CA ARG A 264 -7.40 19.03 15.56
C ARG A 264 -6.30 17.99 15.83
N LEU A 265 -5.76 17.41 14.76
CA LEU A 265 -4.65 16.46 14.76
C LEU A 265 -3.37 17.11 15.30
N ASP A 266 -3.28 18.43 15.23
CA ASP A 266 -2.25 19.24 15.86
C ASP A 266 -2.23 19.03 17.38
N LEU A 267 -3.40 19.10 18.04
CA LEU A 267 -3.53 18.90 19.49
C LEU A 267 -3.21 17.47 19.91
N GLN A 268 -3.59 16.49 19.08
CA GLN A 268 -3.22 15.10 19.34
C GLN A 268 -1.71 14.93 19.29
N MET A 269 -1.01 15.56 18.36
CA MET A 269 0.45 15.46 18.29
C MET A 269 1.17 16.29 19.35
N SER A 270 0.72 17.51 19.63
CA SER A 270 1.39 18.42 20.56
C SER A 270 1.32 17.94 22.01
N ALA A 271 0.29 17.16 22.36
CA ALA A 271 0.20 16.55 23.68
C ALA A 271 1.47 15.75 24.07
N ALA A 272 2.21 15.19 23.11
CA ALA A 272 3.47 14.49 23.40
C ALA A 272 4.59 15.42 23.90
N ALA A 273 4.53 16.73 23.60
CA ALA A 273 5.51 17.72 24.04
C ALA A 273 5.50 17.95 25.56
N HIS A 274 4.37 17.66 26.22
CA HIS A 274 4.18 17.92 27.64
C HIS A 274 4.60 16.75 28.54
N HIS A 275 5.18 15.70 27.98
CA HIS A 275 5.65 14.53 28.72
C HIS A 275 7.17 14.38 28.65
N ARG A 276 7.75 13.83 29.72
CA ARG A 276 9.15 13.41 29.71
C ARG A 276 9.26 12.11 28.91
N VAL A 277 10.00 12.16 27.80
CA VAL A 277 10.20 11.02 26.90
C VAL A 277 11.64 10.48 26.99
N PRO A 278 11.88 9.18 26.74
CA PRO A 278 10.89 8.13 26.45
C PRO A 278 10.05 7.78 27.68
N VAL A 279 8.76 7.50 27.46
CA VAL A 279 7.87 6.99 28.51
C VAL A 279 8.00 5.48 28.59
N ASP A 280 8.19 4.99 29.82
CA ASP A 280 8.26 3.56 30.10
C ASP A 280 6.85 2.97 30.20
N LEU A 281 6.41 2.33 29.12
CA LEU A 281 5.19 1.52 29.07
C LEU A 281 5.57 0.05 28.90
N PRO A 282 4.75 -0.90 29.37
CA PRO A 282 4.98 -2.32 29.18
C PRO A 282 4.81 -2.71 27.70
N LEU A 283 5.81 -2.40 26.89
CA LEU A 283 5.83 -2.66 25.45
C LEU A 283 6.45 -4.03 25.14
N PRO A 284 6.00 -4.71 24.08
CA PRO A 284 6.69 -5.91 23.62
C PRO A 284 8.13 -5.59 23.21
N GLY A 285 9.05 -6.52 23.49
CA GLY A 285 10.43 -6.40 23.03
C GLY A 285 10.58 -6.72 21.53
N PRO A 286 11.78 -6.49 20.94
CA PRO A 286 12.05 -6.86 19.55
C PRO A 286 11.83 -8.35 19.22
N VAL A 287 12.09 -9.23 20.19
CA VAL A 287 11.84 -10.67 20.07
C VAL A 287 10.34 -10.95 20.03
N ASP A 288 9.56 -10.25 20.85
CA ASP A 288 8.12 -10.36 20.85
C ASP A 288 7.53 -9.86 19.53
N TYR A 289 8.12 -8.84 18.90
CA TYR A 289 7.67 -8.40 17.57
C TYR A 289 7.74 -9.53 16.55
N LEU A 290 8.81 -10.33 16.58
CA LEU A 290 8.97 -11.50 15.71
C LEU A 290 8.00 -12.62 16.10
N ARG A 291 7.90 -12.99 17.38
CA ARG A 291 6.98 -14.02 17.85
C ARG A 291 5.54 -13.69 17.45
N TYR A 292 5.09 -12.50 17.80
CA TYR A 292 3.73 -12.02 17.56
C TYR A 292 3.44 -11.79 16.08
N GLY A 293 4.48 -11.49 15.30
CA GLY A 293 4.41 -11.32 13.86
C GLY A 293 4.30 -12.65 13.10
N LEU A 294 5.09 -13.64 13.50
CA LEU A 294 5.24 -14.92 12.80
C LEU A 294 4.18 -15.94 13.21
N VAL A 295 3.82 -15.98 14.49
CA VAL A 295 2.89 -16.98 15.04
C VAL A 295 1.49 -16.37 15.10
N PRO A 296 0.51 -16.91 14.33
CA PRO A 296 -0.88 -16.51 14.46
C PRO A 296 -1.35 -16.70 15.90
N ARG A 297 -2.16 -15.77 16.43
CA ARG A 297 -2.65 -15.81 17.82
C ARG A 297 -3.35 -17.13 18.18
N MET A 298 -3.99 -17.79 17.22
CA MET A 298 -4.62 -19.10 17.44
C MET A 298 -3.64 -20.23 17.79
N LEU A 299 -2.35 -20.06 17.46
CA LEU A 299 -1.27 -20.99 17.76
C LEU A 299 -0.37 -20.48 18.92
N ASP A 300 -0.64 -19.29 19.45
CA ASP A 300 0.13 -18.65 20.52
C ASP A 300 -0.80 -18.24 21.66
N ALA A 301 -1.19 -19.22 22.48
CA ALA A 301 -2.18 -19.06 23.56
C ALA A 301 -1.70 -18.10 24.66
N ASP A 302 -0.38 -18.06 24.92
CA ASP A 302 0.22 -17.22 25.95
C ASP A 302 0.43 -15.77 25.51
N ARG A 303 0.05 -15.42 24.28
CA ARG A 303 0.23 -14.07 23.75
C ARG A 303 -0.72 -13.07 24.44
N PRO A 304 -0.19 -12.03 25.10
CA PRO A 304 -1.02 -10.97 25.65
C PRO A 304 -1.76 -10.20 24.55
N THR A 305 -2.90 -9.59 24.91
CA THR A 305 -3.56 -8.65 24.01
C THR A 305 -2.73 -7.38 23.92
N ILE A 306 -2.25 -7.06 22.73
CA ILE A 306 -1.44 -5.87 22.48
C ILE A 306 -2.36 -4.79 21.94
N SER A 307 -2.36 -3.65 22.59
CA SER A 307 -3.03 -2.45 22.10
C SER A 307 -2.32 -1.23 22.65
N THR A 308 -1.14 -0.92 22.12
CA THR A 308 -0.31 0.19 22.62
C THR A 308 -1.06 1.53 22.57
N GLY A 309 -1.96 1.72 21.60
CA GLY A 309 -2.81 2.93 21.56
C GLY A 309 -3.76 3.04 22.76
N VAL A 310 -4.25 1.91 23.29
CA VAL A 310 -5.09 1.88 24.50
C VAL A 310 -4.25 2.12 25.74
N GLU A 311 -3.05 1.52 25.82
CA GLU A 311 -2.12 1.75 26.93
C GLU A 311 -1.68 3.22 27.01
N ILE A 312 -1.37 3.84 25.88
CA ILE A 312 -1.09 5.28 25.80
C ILE A 312 -2.30 6.08 26.29
N ASN A 313 -3.50 5.76 25.82
CA ASN A 313 -4.71 6.48 26.25
C ASN A 313 -4.94 6.36 27.76
N GLN A 314 -4.76 5.17 28.33
CA GLN A 314 -4.89 4.94 29.77
C GLN A 314 -3.81 5.69 30.56
N TYR A 315 -2.56 5.71 30.07
CA TYR A 315 -1.47 6.47 30.66
C TYR A 315 -1.78 7.98 30.70
N LEU A 316 -2.39 8.51 29.62
CA LEU A 316 -2.82 9.90 29.53
C LEU A 316 -4.08 10.22 30.36
N GLY A 317 -4.59 9.25 31.15
CA GLY A 317 -5.79 9.43 31.99
C GLY A 317 -7.12 9.30 31.23
N SER A 318 -7.10 8.80 29.99
CA SER A 318 -8.29 8.57 29.16
C SER A 318 -8.82 7.13 29.28
N THR A 319 -10.04 6.90 28.81
CA THR A 319 -10.68 5.57 28.80
C THR A 319 -10.15 4.69 27.66
N ALA A 320 -10.22 3.37 27.80
CA ALA A 320 -9.82 2.39 26.77
C ALA A 320 -10.60 2.51 25.44
N THR A 321 -11.76 3.17 25.45
CA THR A 321 -12.63 3.40 24.28
C THR A 321 -12.40 4.77 23.63
N SER A 322 -11.56 5.61 24.24
CA SER A 322 -11.15 6.90 23.68
C SER A 322 -10.26 6.66 22.47
N ALA A 323 -10.47 7.47 21.43
CA ALA A 323 -9.67 7.45 20.20
C ALA A 323 -8.70 8.63 20.19
N TYR A 324 -8.02 8.87 21.31
CA TYR A 324 -7.09 9.99 21.52
C TYR A 324 -5.63 9.51 21.60
N SER A 325 -5.23 8.63 20.69
CA SER A 325 -3.83 8.20 20.59
C SER A 325 -3.07 9.15 19.67
N PHE A 326 -1.78 9.37 19.93
CA PHE A 326 -0.91 10.16 19.05
C PHE A 326 -0.93 9.64 17.60
N LEU A 327 -0.62 10.51 16.65
CA LEU A 327 -0.24 10.07 15.28
C LEU A 327 1.08 9.29 15.33
N ALA A 328 1.41 8.57 14.25
CA ALA A 328 2.60 7.71 14.18
C ALA A 328 3.89 8.43 14.64
N LEU A 329 4.08 9.69 14.22
CA LEU A 329 5.22 10.50 14.68
C LEU A 329 5.25 10.71 16.20
N GLY A 330 4.10 11.08 16.76
CA GLY A 330 3.96 11.29 18.19
C GLY A 330 4.14 10.00 18.98
N ASN A 331 3.62 8.86 18.49
CA ASN A 331 3.81 7.55 19.13
C ASN A 331 5.30 7.16 19.20
N VAL A 332 6.03 7.29 18.09
CA VAL A 332 7.46 6.95 18.05
C VAL A 332 8.26 7.89 18.96
N TYR A 333 7.93 9.19 18.97
CA TYR A 333 8.57 10.17 19.86
C TYR A 333 8.28 9.88 21.33
N PHE A 334 7.03 9.59 21.67
CA PHE A 334 6.58 9.37 23.04
C PHE A 334 7.23 8.14 23.66
N LEU A 335 7.31 7.04 22.90
CA LEU A 335 7.85 5.76 23.38
C LEU A 335 9.37 5.62 23.22
N GLY A 336 9.94 6.18 22.15
CA GLY A 336 11.37 6.01 21.83
C GLY A 336 12.22 7.28 21.96
N GLY A 337 11.60 8.44 22.18
CA GLY A 337 12.28 9.73 22.23
C GLY A 337 12.63 10.32 20.85
N PRO A 338 13.34 11.47 20.84
CA PRO A 338 13.65 12.19 19.59
C PRO A 338 14.49 11.40 18.59
N SER A 339 15.49 10.65 19.08
CA SER A 339 16.39 9.85 18.23
C SER A 339 15.66 8.68 17.57
N ALA A 340 14.68 8.07 18.25
CA ALA A 340 13.88 7.00 17.68
C ALA A 340 13.10 7.44 16.45
N VAL A 341 12.59 8.68 16.41
CA VAL A 341 11.91 9.22 15.23
C VAL A 341 12.84 9.22 14.02
N PHE A 342 14.05 9.76 14.18
CA PHE A 342 15.05 9.80 13.11
C PHE A 342 15.42 8.38 12.64
N ILE A 343 15.71 7.48 13.57
CA ILE A 343 16.13 6.10 13.27
C ILE A 343 15.00 5.32 12.60
N PHE A 344 13.77 5.43 13.11
CA PHE A 344 12.60 4.70 12.62
C PHE A 344 12.30 5.04 11.15
N TYR A 345 12.19 6.34 10.84
CA TYR A 345 11.90 6.77 9.46
C TYR A 345 13.10 6.56 8.52
N GLY A 346 14.33 6.66 9.03
CA GLY A 346 15.53 6.28 8.28
C GLY A 346 15.55 4.79 7.91
N LEU A 347 15.24 3.90 8.86
CA LEU A 347 15.21 2.46 8.63
C LEU A 347 14.13 2.05 7.62
N TRP A 348 12.90 2.56 7.78
CA TRP A 348 11.83 2.27 6.82
C TRP A 348 12.09 2.89 5.45
N SER A 349 12.75 4.05 5.40
CA SER A 349 13.26 4.62 4.16
C SER A 349 14.27 3.70 3.48
N ALA A 350 15.21 3.11 4.23
CA ALA A 350 16.17 2.15 3.69
C ALA A 350 15.47 0.92 3.09
N ILE A 351 14.48 0.38 3.80
CA ILE A 351 13.67 -0.75 3.32
C ILE A 351 12.96 -0.39 2.01
N VAL A 352 12.26 0.74 1.95
CA VAL A 352 11.56 1.19 0.73
C VAL A 352 12.52 1.43 -0.42
N VAL A 353 13.66 2.06 -0.16
CA VAL A 353 14.73 2.27 -1.15
C VAL A 353 15.22 0.93 -1.70
N VAL A 354 15.47 -0.06 -0.85
CA VAL A 354 15.84 -1.41 -1.29
C VAL A 354 14.72 -1.98 -2.15
N LEU A 355 13.48 -2.02 -1.63
CA LEU A 355 12.33 -2.57 -2.34
C LEU A 355 12.06 -1.91 -3.69
N LEU A 356 12.39 -0.63 -3.87
CA LEU A 356 12.23 0.05 -5.15
C LEU A 356 13.47 -0.06 -6.04
N ARG A 357 14.68 -0.01 -5.49
CA ARG A 357 15.90 0.23 -6.29
C ARG A 357 16.85 -0.96 -6.43
N THR A 358 16.82 -1.99 -5.57
CA THR A 358 17.73 -3.15 -5.70
C THR A 358 17.31 -4.13 -6.79
N GLY A 359 18.29 -4.72 -7.49
CA GLY A 359 18.06 -5.83 -8.42
C GLY A 359 17.19 -5.52 -9.65
N GLY A 360 17.00 -4.24 -10.01
CA GLY A 360 16.13 -3.82 -11.11
C GLY A 360 14.70 -3.52 -10.66
N ALA A 361 13.76 -3.59 -11.60
CA ALA A 361 12.38 -3.20 -11.38
C ALA A 361 11.63 -4.14 -10.41
N PRO A 362 10.70 -3.62 -9.59
CA PRO A 362 9.98 -4.40 -8.60
C PRO A 362 8.95 -5.35 -9.25
N GLY A 363 9.07 -6.63 -8.94
CA GLY A 363 8.03 -7.63 -9.21
C GLY A 363 6.91 -7.64 -8.16
N PRO A 364 5.94 -8.57 -8.27
CA PRO A 364 4.72 -8.55 -7.45
C PRO A 364 4.99 -8.65 -5.95
N VAL A 365 5.98 -9.46 -5.55
CA VAL A 365 6.37 -9.63 -4.13
C VAL A 365 6.93 -8.32 -3.57
N ARG A 366 7.82 -7.65 -4.30
CA ARG A 366 8.40 -6.37 -3.86
C ARG A 366 7.35 -5.27 -3.76
N ILE A 367 6.39 -5.22 -4.70
CA ILE A 367 5.25 -4.29 -4.66
C ILE A 367 4.36 -4.60 -3.45
N ALA A 368 4.13 -5.87 -3.13
CA ALA A 368 3.35 -6.28 -1.96
C ALA A 368 4.04 -5.90 -0.66
N THR A 369 5.33 -6.19 -0.50
CA THR A 369 6.10 -5.77 0.68
C THR A 369 6.11 -4.25 0.82
N LEU A 370 6.27 -3.51 -0.28
CA LEU A 370 6.14 -2.05 -0.28
C LEU A 370 4.77 -1.60 0.23
N CYS A 371 3.69 -2.22 -0.25
CA CYS A 371 2.34 -1.89 0.20
C CYS A 371 2.12 -2.22 1.67
N PHE A 372 2.69 -3.33 2.19
CA PHE A 372 2.64 -3.62 3.63
C PHE A 372 3.40 -2.60 4.46
N THR A 373 4.56 -2.13 3.98
CA THR A 373 5.31 -1.05 4.63
C THR A 373 4.51 0.25 4.66
N LEU A 374 3.84 0.61 3.56
CA LEU A 374 3.02 1.81 3.45
C LEU A 374 1.72 1.75 4.26
N ALA A 375 1.07 0.58 4.32
CA ALA A 375 -0.17 0.36 5.05
C ALA A 375 0.03 0.13 6.55
N GLY A 376 1.24 -0.22 6.98
CA GLY A 376 1.59 -0.43 8.38
C GLY A 376 2.55 0.65 8.88
N PRO A 377 3.86 0.38 9.00
CA PRO A 377 4.81 1.26 9.69
C PRO A 377 4.94 2.69 9.16
N LEU A 378 4.77 2.90 7.85
CA LEU A 378 4.81 4.24 7.25
C LEU A 378 3.44 4.94 7.19
N LEU A 379 2.36 4.26 7.62
CA LEU A 379 1.06 4.90 7.70
C LEU A 379 1.05 5.91 8.85
N TRP A 380 0.64 7.14 8.57
CA TRP A 380 0.67 8.24 9.54
C TRP A 380 -0.31 8.07 10.72
N SER A 381 -1.34 7.25 10.54
CA SER A 381 -2.27 6.83 11.59
C SER A 381 -1.88 5.52 12.27
N SER A 382 -0.66 5.02 12.04
CA SER A 382 -0.20 3.76 12.63
C SER A 382 0.26 3.95 14.08
N THR A 383 0.13 2.88 14.86
CA THR A 383 0.60 2.83 16.24
C THR A 383 1.91 2.04 16.28
N TYR A 384 2.99 2.65 16.76
CA TYR A 384 4.23 1.96 17.07
C TYR A 384 4.12 1.35 18.48
N PRO A 385 4.55 0.10 18.72
CA PRO A 385 5.14 -0.86 17.77
C PRO A 385 4.14 -1.80 17.05
N ASP A 386 2.84 -1.71 17.32
CA ASP A 386 1.79 -2.57 16.74
C ASP A 386 1.88 -2.72 15.21
N SER A 387 2.22 -1.64 14.51
CA SER A 387 2.34 -1.60 13.05
C SER A 387 3.50 -2.43 12.51
N MET A 388 4.56 -2.64 13.29
CA MET A 388 5.68 -3.52 12.93
C MET A 388 5.26 -4.99 13.01
N ILE A 389 4.52 -5.34 14.06
CA ILE A 389 3.95 -6.69 14.23
C ILE A 389 3.00 -6.97 13.06
N ALA A 390 2.10 -6.02 12.77
CA ALA A 390 1.15 -6.14 11.67
C ALA A 390 1.86 -6.32 10.32
N PHE A 391 2.96 -5.60 10.06
CA PHE A 391 3.77 -5.78 8.85
C PHE A 391 4.29 -7.22 8.68
N ILE A 392 4.80 -7.83 9.76
CA ILE A 392 5.28 -9.21 9.74
C ILE A 392 4.10 -10.17 9.50
N GLN A 393 2.97 -9.97 10.19
CA GLN A 393 1.77 -10.79 10.02
C GLN A 393 1.25 -10.73 8.58
N HIS A 394 1.16 -9.54 7.99
CA HIS A 394 0.74 -9.36 6.61
C HIS A 394 1.70 -10.07 5.65
N SER A 395 3.00 -9.97 5.89
CA SER A 395 4.03 -10.66 5.09
C SER A 395 3.89 -12.18 5.15
N VAL A 396 3.67 -12.75 6.33
CA VAL A 396 3.44 -14.19 6.51
C VAL A 396 2.13 -14.62 5.86
N SER A 397 1.05 -13.86 6.05
CA SER A 397 -0.27 -14.15 5.47
C SER A 397 -0.26 -14.14 3.94
N ALA A 398 0.69 -13.44 3.32
CA ALA A 398 0.82 -13.33 1.87
C ALA A 398 1.60 -14.50 1.23
N VAL A 399 2.32 -15.31 2.02
CA VAL A 399 3.13 -16.43 1.53
C VAL A 399 2.34 -17.39 0.64
N PRO A 400 1.12 -17.85 1.00
CA PRO A 400 0.33 -18.74 0.15
C PRO A 400 0.01 -18.13 -1.22
N VAL A 401 -0.25 -16.82 -1.27
CA VAL A 401 -0.53 -16.09 -2.51
C VAL A 401 0.72 -15.98 -3.37
N PHE A 402 1.88 -15.72 -2.76
CA PHE A 402 3.16 -15.71 -3.49
C PHE A 402 3.53 -17.08 -4.03
N MET A 403 3.27 -18.15 -3.26
CA MET A 403 3.43 -19.52 -3.75
C MET A 403 2.51 -19.79 -4.96
N LEU A 404 1.24 -19.38 -4.89
CA LEU A 404 0.30 -19.51 -6.00
C LEU A 404 0.75 -18.76 -7.27
N LEU A 405 1.28 -17.54 -7.12
CA LEU A 405 1.85 -16.77 -8.24
C LEU A 405 3.09 -17.46 -8.85
N ARG A 406 3.92 -18.08 -8.01
CA ARG A 406 5.11 -18.81 -8.47
C ARG A 406 4.73 -20.08 -9.22
N LEU A 407 3.76 -20.84 -8.72
CA LEU A 407 3.27 -22.07 -9.36
C LEU A 407 2.62 -21.77 -10.72
N THR A 408 1.87 -20.68 -10.82
CA THR A 408 1.21 -20.28 -12.08
C THR A 408 2.16 -19.65 -13.11
N GLY A 409 3.36 -19.21 -12.70
CA GLY A 409 4.37 -18.61 -13.59
C GLY A 409 5.25 -19.59 -14.36
N ARG A 410 5.42 -20.84 -13.90
CA ARG A 410 6.37 -21.81 -14.48
C ARG A 410 5.91 -22.42 -15.81
N GLY A 411 4.61 -22.47 -16.09
CA GLY A 411 4.07 -23.15 -17.28
C GLY A 411 4.34 -22.46 -18.63
N GLY A 412 4.66 -21.17 -18.65
CA GLY A 412 4.80 -20.40 -19.91
C GLY A 412 6.19 -20.43 -20.56
N ARG A 413 7.24 -20.69 -19.79
CA ARG A 413 8.63 -20.61 -20.27
C ARG A 413 9.05 -21.86 -21.04
N SER A 414 8.60 -23.04 -20.56
CA SER A 414 8.86 -24.32 -21.22
C SER A 414 8.25 -24.44 -22.61
N GLY A 415 7.05 -23.87 -22.84
CA GLY A 415 6.40 -23.90 -24.15
C GLY A 415 7.03 -22.99 -25.20
N ARG A 416 7.59 -21.84 -24.80
CA ARG A 416 8.29 -20.91 -25.72
C ARG A 416 9.67 -21.44 -26.13
N GLU A 417 10.40 -22.06 -25.21
CA GLU A 417 11.66 -22.75 -25.54
C GLU A 417 11.43 -23.99 -26.40
N GLN A 418 10.35 -24.77 -26.15
CA GLN A 418 9.97 -25.89 -27.02
C GLN A 418 9.53 -25.46 -28.42
N HIS A 419 8.81 -24.34 -28.56
CA HIS A 419 8.44 -23.81 -29.88
C HIS A 419 9.61 -23.14 -30.62
N ALA A 420 10.52 -22.47 -29.91
CA ALA A 420 11.75 -21.95 -30.50
C ALA A 420 12.67 -23.08 -30.97
N GLY A 421 12.80 -24.15 -30.19
CA GLY A 421 13.53 -25.37 -30.57
C GLY A 421 12.92 -26.07 -31.79
N ARG A 422 11.59 -26.20 -31.85
CA ARG A 422 10.90 -26.79 -33.02
C ARG A 422 11.04 -25.95 -34.29
N ARG A 423 11.01 -24.61 -34.21
CA ARG A 423 11.26 -23.76 -35.40
C ARG A 423 12.69 -23.85 -35.89
N ARG A 424 13.67 -23.96 -34.98
CA ARG A 424 15.07 -24.18 -35.35
C ARG A 424 15.28 -25.53 -36.01
N GLN A 425 14.66 -26.59 -35.48
CA GLN A 425 14.72 -27.93 -36.09
C GLN A 425 14.03 -28.00 -37.47
N ARG A 426 12.92 -27.28 -37.66
CA ARG A 426 12.24 -27.21 -38.98
C ARG A 426 13.07 -26.47 -40.02
N GLY A 427 13.72 -25.36 -39.64
CA GLY A 427 14.60 -24.61 -40.53
C GLY A 427 15.87 -25.38 -40.93
N THR A 428 16.42 -26.21 -40.03
CA THR A 428 17.56 -27.09 -40.37
C THR A 428 17.16 -28.29 -41.21
N ALA A 429 15.93 -28.80 -41.09
CA ALA A 429 15.44 -29.89 -41.92
C ALA A 429 15.18 -29.45 -43.38
N GLU A 430 14.70 -28.21 -43.59
CA GLU A 430 14.51 -27.65 -44.94
C GLU A 430 15.84 -27.24 -45.61
N ALA A 431 16.86 -26.87 -44.83
CA ALA A 431 18.19 -26.54 -45.38
C ALA A 431 19.03 -27.77 -45.80
N GLY A 432 18.66 -28.98 -45.37
CA GLY A 432 19.37 -30.24 -45.69
C GLY A 432 19.06 -30.85 -47.05
N HIS A 433 18.14 -30.28 -47.84
CA HIS A 433 17.71 -30.82 -49.14
C HIS A 433 18.12 -30.00 -50.37
N ALA A 434 18.93 -28.95 -50.19
CA ALA A 434 19.51 -28.19 -51.29
C ALA A 434 21.02 -28.50 -51.45
N LEU A 435 21.35 -29.74 -51.80
CA LEU A 435 22.66 -30.08 -52.37
C LEU A 435 22.55 -29.91 -53.90
N PRO A 436 23.20 -28.90 -54.51
CA PRO A 436 23.25 -28.82 -55.95
C PRO A 436 24.18 -29.92 -56.48
N ALA A 437 23.60 -30.87 -57.23
CA ALA A 437 24.33 -31.80 -58.07
C ALA A 437 25.12 -31.01 -59.12
N ARG A 438 26.39 -30.71 -58.84
CA ARG A 438 27.30 -30.13 -59.82
C ARG A 438 27.89 -31.25 -60.67
N VAL A 439 27.23 -31.40 -61.81
CA VAL A 439 27.59 -32.06 -63.05
C VAL A 439 29.11 -32.14 -63.28
N ALA A 440 29.59 -33.38 -63.41
CA ALA A 440 30.83 -33.71 -64.07
C ALA A 440 30.68 -33.50 -65.59
N GLY A 441 31.66 -32.87 -66.23
CA GLY A 441 31.67 -32.63 -67.67
C GLY A 441 33.00 -32.06 -68.16
N THR A 442 33.86 -32.98 -68.58
CA THR A 442 35.08 -32.87 -69.39
C THR A 442 35.03 -31.91 -70.60
N ALA A 443 36.15 -31.23 -70.92
CA ALA A 443 36.97 -31.41 -72.14
C ALA A 443 37.57 -30.11 -72.78
N GLN A 444 38.84 -30.24 -73.22
CA GLN A 444 39.63 -29.45 -74.21
C GLN A 444 40.12 -28.05 -73.77
N VAL A 445 41.40 -27.66 -73.93
CA VAL A 445 42.46 -27.97 -74.92
C VAL A 445 43.79 -28.29 -74.25
#